data_AF-A0A843APJ5-F1
#
_entry.id   AF-A0A843APJ5-F1
#
_cell.length_a   1.000
_cell.length_b   1.000
_cell.length_c   1.000
_cell.angle_alpha   90.00
_cell.angle_beta   90.00
_cell.angle_gamma   90.00
#
_symmetry.space_group_name_H-M   'P 1'
#
loop_
_entity.id
_entity.type
_entity.pdbx_description
1 polymer ?
#
loop_
_entity_poly.entity_id
_entity_poly.type
_entity_poly.pdbx_seq_one_letter_code
_entity_poly.pdbx_strand_id
1 'polypeptide(L)'
;MTDPTIVMFMCRNARTALSGPEGTEAVPPDVRVIEVPCSGRVDEVMMLKALRNGAWAVMVVACLDGNCKNSTGNYQARRRVDEARSLLAQLGVDAGRIRMYSVASNQHAMLMAAVGEMQAFARERGPIKILEGDR
;
A
#
# COMPACT_ATOMS: atom_id res chain seq x y z
N MET A 1 13.98 -18.75 0.65
CA MET A 1 13.75 -17.41 1.20
C MET A 1 12.69 -16.75 0.35
N THR A 2 11.46 -16.64 0.84
CA THR A 2 10.42 -15.83 0.18
C THR A 2 10.77 -14.36 0.40
N ASP A 3 11.05 -13.63 -0.67
CA ASP A 3 11.26 -12.17 -0.61
C ASP A 3 10.04 -11.46 -0.01
N PRO A 4 10.24 -10.33 0.71
CA PRO A 4 9.15 -9.61 1.36
C PRO A 4 8.12 -9.15 0.33
N THR A 5 6.97 -9.82 0.27
CA THR A 5 5.95 -9.41 -0.70
C THR A 5 5.17 -8.22 -0.15
N ILE A 6 5.40 -7.04 -0.73
CA ILE A 6 4.60 -5.84 -0.47
C ILE A 6 3.51 -5.76 -1.53
N VAL A 7 2.25 -5.62 -1.11
CA VAL A 7 1.16 -5.35 -2.05
C VAL A 7 0.85 -3.85 -2.04
N MET A 8 0.99 -3.21 -3.20
CA MET A 8 0.74 -1.78 -3.37
C MET A 8 -0.52 -1.55 -4.19
N PHE A 9 -1.61 -1.14 -3.54
CA PHE A 9 -2.80 -0.66 -4.23
C PHE A 9 -2.56 0.77 -4.70
N MET A 10 -2.53 0.98 -6.02
CA MET A 10 -2.18 2.26 -6.59
C MET A 10 -3.33 2.85 -7.40
N CYS A 11 -3.71 4.09 -7.08
CA CYS A 11 -4.65 4.84 -7.91
C CYS A 11 -4.03 5.10 -9.29
N ARG A 12 -4.79 4.82 -10.35
CA ARG A 12 -4.40 5.10 -11.75
C ARG A 12 -3.85 6.50 -11.96
N ASN A 13 -4.45 7.53 -11.34
CA ASN A 13 -3.99 8.91 -11.49
C ASN A 13 -2.66 9.20 -10.78
N ALA A 14 -2.34 8.45 -9.72
CA ALA A 14 -1.06 8.54 -9.04
C ALA A 14 0.03 7.69 -9.72
N ARG A 15 -0.35 6.76 -10.61
CA ARG A 15 0.56 5.78 -11.24
C ARG A 15 1.74 6.43 -11.94
N THR A 16 1.55 7.59 -12.56
CA THR A 16 2.62 8.30 -13.26
C THR A 16 3.83 8.60 -12.36
N ALA A 17 3.65 8.63 -11.03
CA ALA A 17 4.75 8.77 -10.09
C ALA A 17 5.70 7.55 -10.09
N LEU A 18 5.31 6.40 -10.63
CA LEU A 18 6.21 5.26 -10.86
C LEU A 18 7.23 5.56 -11.96
N SER A 19 6.87 6.36 -12.95
CA SER A 19 7.78 6.78 -14.01
C SER A 19 8.77 7.80 -13.46
N GLY A 20 10.05 7.41 -13.43
CA GLY A 20 11.13 8.32 -13.08
C GLY A 20 11.43 9.34 -14.19
N PRO A 21 12.46 10.18 -14.03
CA PRO A 21 12.91 11.11 -15.07
C PRO A 21 13.24 10.43 -16.40
N GLU A 22 13.66 9.17 -16.36
CA GLU A 22 13.98 8.34 -17.52
C GLU A 22 12.74 7.80 -18.25
N GLY A 23 11.54 8.06 -17.74
CA GLY A 23 10.27 7.61 -18.32
C GLY A 23 9.91 6.14 -18.03
N THR A 24 10.86 5.33 -17.60
CA THR A 24 10.64 3.93 -17.19
C THR A 24 10.00 3.86 -15.80
N GLU A 25 9.00 2.99 -15.65
CA GLU A 25 8.42 2.70 -14.33
C GLU A 25 9.46 1.95 -13.47
N ALA A 26 9.73 2.48 -12.28
CA ALA A 26 10.55 1.79 -11.28
C ALA A 26 9.65 1.14 -10.23
N VAL A 27 9.64 -0.19 -10.21
CA VAL A 27 8.97 -0.99 -9.17
C VAL A 27 9.96 -2.04 -8.71
N PRO A 28 10.35 -2.06 -7.42
CA PRO A 28 11.20 -3.11 -6.89
C PRO A 28 10.56 -4.50 -7.06
N PRO A 29 11.37 -5.57 -7.27
CA PRO A 29 10.85 -6.91 -7.58
C PRO A 29 10.00 -7.53 -6.46
N ASP A 30 10.18 -7.08 -5.22
CA ASP A 30 9.47 -7.51 -4.02
C ASP A 30 8.17 -6.70 -3.79
N VAL A 31 7.82 -5.78 -4.70
CA VAL A 31 6.59 -4.98 -4.67
C VAL A 31 5.65 -5.39 -5.80
N ARG A 32 4.46 -5.83 -5.43
CA ARG A 32 3.37 -6.13 -6.38
C ARG A 32 2.38 -4.99 -6.45
N VAL A 33 2.35 -4.29 -7.58
CA VAL A 33 1.41 -3.19 -7.84
C VAL A 33 0.07 -3.74 -8.31
N ILE A 34 -1.00 -3.38 -7.59
CA ILE A 34 -2.39 -3.60 -7.99
C ILE A 34 -2.97 -2.24 -8.34
N GLU A 35 -3.14 -1.98 -9.63
CA GLU A 35 -3.78 -0.74 -10.07
C GLU A 35 -5.29 -0.78 -9.79
N VAL A 36 -5.80 0.31 -9.21
CA VAL A 36 -7.23 0.59 -9.06
C VAL A 36 -7.58 1.91 -9.74
N PRO A 37 -8.81 2.07 -10.28
CA PRO A 37 -9.21 3.32 -10.92
C PRO A 37 -9.09 4.53 -9.97
N CYS A 38 -9.41 4.32 -8.69
CA CYS A 38 -9.27 5.30 -7.62
C CYS A 38 -8.91 4.58 -6.32
N SER A 39 -8.12 5.23 -5.45
CA SER A 39 -7.84 4.71 -4.10
C SER A 39 -9.11 4.52 -3.28
N GLY A 40 -10.18 5.29 -3.55
CA GLY A 40 -11.48 5.11 -2.92
C GLY A 40 -12.16 3.76 -3.20
N ARG A 41 -11.63 2.96 -4.13
CA ARG A 41 -12.07 1.58 -4.37
C ARG A 41 -11.44 0.58 -3.40
N VAL A 42 -10.31 0.94 -2.78
CA VAL A 42 -9.63 0.12 -1.79
C VAL A 42 -10.45 0.13 -0.50
N ASP A 43 -10.71 -1.07 0.02
CA ASP A 43 -11.41 -1.31 1.27
C ASP A 43 -10.57 -2.16 2.22
N GLU A 44 -11.03 -2.28 3.45
CA GLU A 44 -10.40 -3.04 4.54
C GLU A 44 -10.20 -4.49 4.13
N VAL A 45 -11.21 -5.08 3.48
CA VAL A 45 -11.21 -6.49 3.07
C VAL A 45 -10.11 -6.75 2.06
N MET A 46 -9.90 -5.85 1.08
CA MET A 46 -8.80 -5.96 0.11
C MET A 46 -7.44 -5.94 0.80
N MET A 47 -7.23 -5.02 1.75
CA MET A 47 -5.96 -4.88 2.46
C MET A 47 -5.69 -6.09 3.36
N LEU A 48 -6.68 -6.51 4.16
CA LEU A 48 -6.57 -7.67 5.04
C LEU A 48 -6.41 -8.96 4.25
N LYS A 49 -7.08 -9.12 3.10
CA LYS A 49 -6.90 -10.27 2.22
C LYS A 49 -5.50 -10.34 1.62
N ALA A 50 -4.90 -9.20 1.28
CA ALA A 50 -3.52 -9.17 0.81
C ALA A 50 -2.55 -9.67 1.88
N LEU A 51 -2.68 -9.20 3.12
CA LEU A 51 -1.92 -9.70 4.27
C LEU A 51 -2.17 -11.19 4.50
N ARG A 52 -3.44 -11.61 4.41
CA ARG A 52 -3.84 -13.01 4.55
C ARG A 52 -3.16 -13.93 3.54
N ASN A 53 -3.01 -13.45 2.31
CA ASN A 53 -2.40 -14.20 1.21
C ASN A 53 -0.86 -14.15 1.24
N GLY A 54 -0.26 -13.77 2.37
CA GLY A 54 1.19 -13.82 2.58
C GLY A 54 1.92 -12.51 2.32
N ALA A 55 1.23 -11.39 2.07
CA ALA A 55 1.89 -10.09 2.03
C ALA A 55 2.41 -9.71 3.42
N TRP A 56 3.66 -9.25 3.52
CA TRP A 56 4.23 -8.82 4.79
C TRP A 56 3.76 -7.41 5.16
N ALA A 57 3.41 -6.65 4.13
CA ALA A 57 3.05 -5.24 4.18
C ALA A 57 2.11 -4.88 3.02
N VAL A 58 1.23 -3.92 3.25
CA VAL A 58 0.33 -3.34 2.26
C VAL A 58 0.51 -1.83 2.23
N MET A 59 0.63 -1.30 1.01
CA MET A 59 0.69 0.12 0.74
C MET A 59 -0.55 0.55 -0.05
N VAL A 60 -1.15 1.67 0.32
CA VAL A 60 -2.19 2.33 -0.47
C VAL A 60 -1.63 3.65 -0.97
N VAL A 61 -1.44 3.77 -2.27
CA VAL A 61 -0.91 4.98 -2.90
C VAL A 61 -2.03 5.74 -3.60
N ALA A 62 -2.25 6.97 -3.15
CA ALA A 62 -3.33 7.83 -3.60
C ALA A 62 -2.83 9.19 -4.06
N CYS A 63 -3.72 9.96 -4.70
CA CYS A 63 -3.47 11.36 -5.00
C CYS A 63 -3.38 12.19 -3.72
N LEU A 64 -2.66 13.32 -3.79
CA LEU A 64 -2.65 14.34 -2.74
C LEU A 64 -4.05 14.75 -2.31
N ASP A 65 -4.18 15.05 -1.01
CA ASP A 65 -5.39 15.60 -0.42
C ASP A 65 -5.74 16.91 -1.16
N GLY A 66 -7.02 17.10 -1.50
CA GLY A 66 -7.51 18.19 -2.34
C GLY A 66 -7.35 17.99 -3.85
N ASN A 67 -6.51 17.05 -4.31
CA ASN A 67 -6.24 16.79 -5.73
C ASN A 67 -6.87 15.48 -6.25
N CYS A 68 -7.85 14.92 -5.53
CA CYS A 68 -8.51 13.70 -5.96
C CYS A 68 -9.41 13.96 -7.18
N LYS A 69 -9.15 13.29 -8.31
CA LYS A 69 -10.04 13.36 -9.48
C LYS A 69 -11.46 12.84 -9.22
N ASN A 70 -11.62 11.99 -8.21
CA ASN A 70 -12.92 11.45 -7.80
C ASN A 70 -13.48 12.20 -6.58
N SER A 71 -13.12 13.48 -6.41
CA SER A 71 -13.52 14.38 -5.33
C SER A 71 -13.02 13.97 -3.94
N THR A 72 -13.52 12.89 -3.36
CA THR A 72 -13.24 12.50 -1.97
C THR A 72 -12.66 11.10 -1.80
N GLY A 73 -12.37 10.40 -2.92
CA GLY A 73 -11.94 9.00 -2.89
C GLY A 73 -10.69 8.74 -2.05
N ASN A 74 -9.72 9.66 -2.02
CA ASN A 74 -8.54 9.53 -1.16
C ASN A 74 -8.86 9.70 0.33
N TYR A 75 -9.74 10.63 0.70
CA TYR A 75 -10.19 10.76 2.10
C TYR A 75 -10.92 9.52 2.59
N GLN A 76 -11.77 8.94 1.74
CA GLN A 76 -12.45 7.67 2.07
C GLN A 76 -11.42 6.55 2.24
N ALA A 77 -10.45 6.44 1.33
CA ALA A 77 -9.37 5.46 1.45
C ALA A 77 -8.58 5.62 2.77
N ARG A 78 -8.31 6.86 3.21
CA ARG A 78 -7.61 7.13 4.47
C ARG A 78 -8.37 6.60 5.68
N ARG A 79 -9.68 6.87 5.75
CA ARG A 79 -10.55 6.33 6.82
C ARG A 79 -10.50 4.80 6.85
N ARG A 80 -10.63 4.15 5.69
CA ARG A 80 -10.59 2.68 5.58
C ARG A 80 -9.23 2.09 5.96
N VAL A 81 -8.14 2.79 5.62
CA VAL A 81 -6.80 2.41 6.07
C VAL A 81 -6.71 2.47 7.59
N ASP A 82 -7.19 3.54 8.22
CA ASP A 82 -7.18 3.67 9.68
C ASP A 82 -8.07 2.61 10.36
N GLU A 83 -9.22 2.29 9.78
CA GLU A 83 -10.09 1.19 10.23
C GLU A 83 -9.39 -0.18 10.15
N ALA A 84 -8.77 -0.50 9.02
CA ALA A 84 -8.01 -1.74 8.86
C ALA A 84 -6.82 -1.82 9.83
N ARG A 85 -6.13 -0.70 10.07
CA ARG A 85 -5.05 -0.61 11.06
C ARG A 85 -5.54 -0.83 12.48
N SER A 86 -6.71 -0.30 12.82
CA SER A 86 -7.36 -0.55 14.12
C SER A 86 -7.71 -2.02 14.30
N LEU A 87 -8.26 -2.67 13.27
CA LEU A 87 -8.55 -4.11 13.29
C LEU A 87 -7.28 -4.94 13.51
N LEU A 88 -6.18 -4.62 12.83
CA LEU A 88 -4.89 -5.30 13.05
C LEU A 88 -4.42 -5.14 14.50
N ALA A 89 -4.47 -3.93 15.05
CA ALA A 89 -4.06 -3.67 16.43
C ALA A 89 -4.90 -4.47 17.45
N GLN A 90 -6.21 -4.57 17.23
CA GLN A 90 -7.12 -5.36 18.07
C GLN A 90 -6.79 -6.87 18.03
N LEU A 91 -6.27 -7.35 16.90
CA LEU A 91 -5.82 -8.74 16.72
C LEU A 91 -4.38 -8.98 17.22
N GLY A 92 -3.72 -7.98 17.82
CA GLY A 92 -2.33 -8.06 18.24
C GLY A 92 -1.33 -8.11 17.06
N VAL A 93 -1.77 -7.75 15.85
CA VAL A 93 -0.92 -7.60 14.68
C VAL A 93 -0.41 -6.16 14.60
N ASP A 94 0.85 -5.97 14.23
CA ASP A 94 1.41 -4.63 14.02
C ASP A 94 0.61 -3.87 12.94
N ALA A 95 -0.09 -2.82 13.36
CA ALA A 95 -0.90 -1.95 12.50
C ALA A 95 -0.06 -1.19 11.46
N GLY A 96 1.25 -1.06 11.66
CA GLY A 96 2.17 -0.47 10.67
C GLY A 96 2.30 -1.30 9.39
N ARG A 97 1.78 -2.54 9.36
CA ARG A 97 1.75 -3.39 8.16
C ARG A 97 0.82 -2.86 7.07
N ILE A 98 -0.06 -1.93 7.37
CA ILE A 98 -0.86 -1.20 6.37
C ILE A 98 -0.52 0.27 6.47
N ARG A 99 -0.14 0.90 5.36
CA ARG A 99 0.14 2.33 5.30
C ARG A 99 -0.45 2.96 4.04
N MET A 100 -0.83 4.23 4.17
CA MET A 100 -1.26 5.03 3.04
C MET A 100 -0.26 6.15 2.77
N TYR A 101 0.04 6.35 1.50
CA TYR A 101 0.91 7.41 1.00
C TYR A 101 0.15 8.24 -0.03
N SER A 102 0.26 9.56 0.09
CA SER A 102 -0.30 10.49 -0.89
C SER A 102 0.84 11.06 -1.73
N VAL A 103 0.73 10.95 -3.05
CA VAL A 103 1.75 11.43 -3.99
C VAL A 103 1.10 12.22 -5.12
N ALA A 104 1.83 13.22 -5.63
CA ALA A 104 1.53 13.86 -6.90
C ALA A 104 2.18 13.10 -8.06
N SER A 105 1.69 13.34 -9.27
CA SER A 105 2.13 12.68 -10.50
C SER A 105 3.63 12.81 -10.81
N ASN A 106 4.30 13.82 -10.28
CA ASN A 106 5.73 14.11 -10.48
C ASN A 106 6.61 13.76 -9.26
N GLN A 107 6.06 13.18 -8.20
CA GLN A 107 6.78 12.91 -6.95
C GLN A 107 7.42 11.51 -6.93
N HIS A 108 8.13 11.15 -8.00
CA HIS A 108 8.78 9.85 -8.13
C HIS A 108 9.74 9.53 -6.98
N ALA A 109 10.64 10.46 -6.66
CA ALA A 109 11.61 10.28 -5.58
C ALA A 109 10.93 10.05 -4.22
N MET A 110 9.80 10.72 -3.95
CA MET A 110 9.04 10.51 -2.72
C MET A 110 8.37 9.14 -2.69
N LEU A 111 7.84 8.68 -3.82
CA LEU A 111 7.26 7.34 -3.92
C LEU A 111 8.32 6.26 -3.69
N MET A 112 9.51 6.38 -4.30
CA MET A 112 10.60 5.43 -4.10
C MET A 112 11.11 5.43 -2.66
N ALA A 113 11.19 6.60 -2.01
CA ALA A 113 11.53 6.68 -0.59
C ALA A 113 10.50 5.98 0.30
N ALA A 114 9.20 6.18 0.04
CA ALA A 114 8.11 5.51 0.75
C ALA A 114 8.13 3.99 0.57
N VAL A 115 8.44 3.52 -0.65
CA VAL A 115 8.62 2.08 -0.93
C VAL A 115 9.81 1.53 -0.14
N GLY A 116 10.95 2.23 -0.13
CA GLY A 116 12.14 1.83 0.63
C GLY A 116 11.88 1.76 2.14
N GLU A 117 11.14 2.73 2.69
CA GLU A 117 10.72 2.71 4.10
C GLU A 117 9.85 1.48 4.40
N MET A 118 8.88 1.17 3.53
CA MET A 118 8.01 0.02 3.72
C MET A 118 8.76 -1.31 3.57
N GLN A 119 9.74 -1.39 2.66
CA GLN A 119 10.63 -2.56 2.54
C GLN A 119 11.44 -2.79 3.80
N ALA A 120 12.05 -1.74 4.36
CA ALA A 120 12.79 -1.83 5.61
C ALA A 120 11.87 -2.30 6.75
N PHE A 121 10.69 -1.67 6.87
CA PHE A 121 9.67 -2.03 7.85
C PHE A 121 9.25 -3.51 7.73
N ALA A 122 8.97 -3.97 6.51
CA ALA A 122 8.52 -5.34 6.24
C ALA A 122 9.62 -6.36 6.56
N ARG A 123 10.86 -6.08 6.19
CA ARG A 123 12.02 -6.95 6.45
C ARG A 123 12.29 -7.13 7.95
N GLU A 124 12.18 -6.05 8.72
CA GLU A 124 12.36 -6.09 10.18
C GLU A 124 11.33 -6.99 10.88
N ARG A 125 10.09 -7.02 10.38
CA ARG A 125 8.97 -7.75 11.00
C ARG A 125 8.75 -9.16 10.44
N GLY A 126 9.22 -9.40 9.23
CA GLY A 126 9.02 -10.66 8.53
C GLY A 126 7.53 -10.98 8.25
N PRO A 127 7.24 -12.25 7.92
CA PRO A 127 5.89 -12.70 7.61
C PRO A 127 4.94 -12.58 8.80
N ILE A 128 3.65 -12.42 8.51
CA ILE A 128 2.59 -12.44 9.53
C ILE A 128 2.40 -13.89 10.01
N LYS A 129 2.37 -14.08 11.33
CA LYS A 129 2.26 -15.41 11.97
C LYS A 129 0.84 -15.73 12.48
N ILE A 130 -0.15 -14.88 12.22
CA ILE A 130 -1.50 -14.92 12.85
C ILE A 130 -2.56 -15.55 11.93
N LEU A 131 -2.18 -16.50 11.07
CA LEU A 131 -3.13 -17.13 10.14
C LEU A 131 -3.05 -18.64 10.22
N GLU A 132 -3.28 -19.19 11.42
CA GLU A 132 -3.76 -20.57 11.52
C GLU A 132 -5.23 -20.59 11.09
N GLY A 133 -5.39 -20.77 9.79
CA GLY A 133 -6.66 -20.91 9.09
C GLY A 133 -6.41 -21.44 7.69
N ASP A 134 -5.51 -22.41 7.58
CA ASP A 134 -5.27 -23.17 6.36
C ASP A 134 -6.57 -23.86 5.94
N ARG A 135 -7.13 -23.42 4.81
CA ARG A 135 -7.69 -24.29 3.77
C ARG A 135 -7.45 -23.66 2.41
#